data_AF-A0A7C3XKF6-F1
#
_entry.id   AF-A0A7C3XKF6-F1
#
_cell.length_a   1.000
_cell.length_b   1.000
_cell.length_c   1.000
_cell.angle_alpha   90.00
_cell.angle_beta   90.00
_cell.angle_gamma   90.00
#
_symmetry.space_group_name_H-M   'P 1'
#
loop_
_entity.id
_entity.type
_entity.pdbx_description
1 polymer ?
#
loop_
_entity_poly.entity_id
_entity_poly.type
_entity_poly.pdbx_seq_one_letter_code
_entity_poly.pdbx_strand_id
1 'polypeptide(L)'
;MGVSEFLTYQLVRVNRLLNAAKEIKGLNHMMPPMNQTKKFVLEGYVKKKTGRLFFRQVLNAPNEKMAIELAYCLIGSRKRAKRTEIELQKIEEVQET
;
A
#
# COMPACT_ATOMS: atom_id res chain seq x y z
N MET A 1 -28.09 34.23 19.50
CA MET A 1 -27.60 32.96 18.95
C MET A 1 -28.42 31.86 19.57
N GLY A 2 -29.33 31.29 18.78
CA GLY A 2 -30.39 30.41 19.25
C GLY A 2 -29.89 28.97 19.39
N VAL A 3 -30.42 28.25 20.36
CA VAL A 3 -30.14 26.82 20.65
C VAL A 3 -30.19 25.94 19.38
N SER A 4 -30.98 26.32 18.39
CA SER A 4 -31.07 25.69 17.06
C SER A 4 -29.75 25.72 16.27
N GLU A 5 -29.02 26.83 16.27
CA GLU A 5 -27.74 26.99 15.55
C GLU A 5 -26.62 26.15 16.19
N PHE A 6 -26.67 26.01 17.51
CA PHE A 6 -25.74 25.16 18.24
C PHE A 6 -25.99 23.67 17.94
N LEU A 7 -27.26 23.25 17.91
CA LEU A 7 -27.62 21.87 17.59
C LEU A 7 -27.30 21.50 16.14
N THR A 8 -27.51 22.39 15.18
CA THR A 8 -27.12 22.16 13.78
C THR A 8 -25.61 22.06 13.63
N TYR A 9 -24.84 22.90 14.32
CA TYR A 9 -23.38 22.79 14.34
C TYR A 9 -22.90 21.43 14.90
N GLN A 10 -23.47 20.98 16.02
CA GLN A 10 -23.12 19.68 16.59
C GLN A 10 -23.50 18.52 15.66
N LEU A 11 -24.67 18.57 15.02
CA LEU A 11 -25.11 17.55 14.04
C LEU A 11 -24.17 17.46 12.83
N VAL A 12 -23.76 18.60 12.26
CA VAL A 12 -22.81 18.62 11.14
C VAL A 12 -21.45 18.04 11.55
N ARG A 13 -20.98 18.37 12.76
CA ARG A 13 -19.72 17.84 13.30
C ARG A 13 -19.76 16.33 13.47
N VAL A 14 -20.84 15.79 14.05
CA VAL A 14 -21.04 14.35 14.23
C VAL A 14 -21.13 13.63 12.88
N ASN A 15 -21.84 14.19 11.91
CA ASN A 15 -21.94 13.59 10.57
C ASN A 15 -20.59 13.53 9.82
N ARG A 16 -19.74 14.55 9.95
CA ARG A 16 -18.37 14.50 9.38
C ARG A 16 -17.54 13.39 10.00
N LEU A 17 -17.61 13.23 11.33
CA LEU A 17 -16.90 12.16 12.04
C LEU A 17 -17.40 10.78 11.64
N LEU A 18 -18.72 10.61 11.48
CA LEU A 18 -19.32 9.36 11.02
C LEU A 18 -18.90 9.01 9.59
N ASN A 19 -18.82 10.00 8.70
CA ASN A 19 -18.36 9.77 7.32
C ASN A 19 -16.87 9.41 7.27
N ALA A 20 -16.02 10.11 8.02
CA ALA A 20 -14.61 9.75 8.13
C ALA A 20 -14.41 8.33 8.71
N ALA A 21 -15.20 7.95 9.72
CA ALA A 21 -15.15 6.59 10.28
C ALA A 21 -15.61 5.52 9.27
N LYS A 22 -16.61 5.81 8.42
CA LYS A 22 -17.04 4.93 7.33
C LYS A 22 -15.96 4.77 6.26
N GLU A 23 -15.25 5.84 5.91
CA GLU A 23 -14.10 5.79 4.99
C GLU A 23 -12.97 4.92 5.56
N ILE A 24 -12.63 5.07 6.84
CA ILE A 24 -11.62 4.23 7.53
C ILE A 24 -12.06 2.76 7.57
N LYS A 25 -13.34 2.49 7.83
CA LYS A 25 -13.87 1.12 7.85
C LYS A 25 -13.90 0.49 6.44
N GLY A 26 -14.19 1.29 5.41
CA GLY A 26 -14.06 0.89 4.01
C GLY A 26 -12.61 0.58 3.62
N LEU A 27 -11.64 1.36 4.12
CA LEU A 27 -10.20 1.09 3.94
C LEU A 27 -9.79 -0.22 4.62
N ASN A 28 -10.31 -0.53 5.80
CA ASN A 28 -10.04 -1.80 6.49
C ASN A 28 -10.57 -3.01 5.71
N HIS A 29 -11.61 -2.87 4.89
CA HIS A 29 -12.09 -3.95 4.02
C HIS A 29 -11.12 -4.24 2.84
N MET A 30 -10.25 -3.29 2.49
CA MET A 30 -9.17 -3.49 1.51
C MET A 30 -7.90 -4.11 2.12
N MET A 31 -7.83 -4.23 3.45
CA MET A 31 -6.75 -4.93 4.13
C MET A 31 -7.23 -6.35 4.45
N PRO A 32 -6.73 -7.39 3.74
CA PRO A 32 -7.08 -8.76 4.06
C PRO A 32 -6.71 -9.07 5.52
N PRO A 33 -7.48 -9.96 6.21
CA PRO A 33 -7.14 -10.37 7.57
C PRO A 33 -5.70 -10.88 7.61
N MET A 34 -4.94 -10.42 8.60
CA MET A 34 -3.49 -10.63 8.81
C MET A 34 -3.04 -12.11 8.92
N ASN A 35 -3.92 -13.08 8.65
CA ASN A 35 -3.69 -14.50 8.94
C ASN A 35 -3.16 -15.33 7.78
N GLN A 36 -3.01 -14.77 6.56
CA GLN A 36 -2.44 -15.48 5.42
C GLN A 36 -1.48 -14.57 4.65
N THR A 37 -0.25 -14.44 5.15
CA THR A 37 0.87 -13.91 4.36
C THR A 37 1.33 -14.94 3.35
N LYS A 38 1.35 -14.56 2.08
CA LYS A 38 1.88 -15.34 0.96
C LYS A 38 3.29 -14.87 0.62
N LYS A 39 4.09 -15.75 0.03
CA LYS A 39 5.42 -15.42 -0.48
C LYS A 39 5.31 -14.95 -1.92
N PHE A 40 5.92 -13.82 -2.24
CA PHE A 40 6.00 -13.28 -3.59
C PHE A 40 7.46 -13.11 -4.01
N VAL A 41 7.80 -13.57 -5.20
CA VAL A 41 9.09 -13.34 -5.85
C VAL A 41 8.89 -12.24 -6.89
N LEU A 42 9.57 -11.11 -6.71
CA LEU A 42 9.53 -9.99 -7.63
C LEU A 42 10.88 -9.84 -8.32
N GLU A 43 10.85 -9.72 -9.64
CA GLU A 43 12.03 -9.52 -10.48
C GLU A 43 11.84 -8.29 -11.36
N GLY A 44 12.94 -7.56 -11.58
CA GLY A 44 12.89 -6.34 -12.35
C GLY A 44 14.25 -5.65 -12.47
N TYR A 45 14.21 -4.41 -12.91
CA TYR A 45 15.40 -3.58 -13.12
C TYR A 45 15.23 -2.21 -12.48
N VAL A 46 16.32 -1.69 -11.94
CA VAL A 46 16.44 -0.29 -11.54
C VAL A 46 17.24 0.44 -12.61
N LYS A 47 16.64 1.46 -13.21
CA LYS A 47 17.33 2.39 -14.12
C LYS A 47 18.23 3.32 -13.30
N LYS A 48 19.51 3.35 -13.65
CA LYS A 48 20.50 4.29 -13.14
C LYS A 48 21.20 5.00 -14.29
N LYS A 49 21.91 6.09 -13.97
CA LYS A 49 22.70 6.86 -14.96
C LYS A 49 23.70 6.00 -15.72
N THR A 50 24.24 4.96 -15.08
CA THR A 50 25.26 4.06 -15.64
C THR A 50 24.70 2.80 -16.28
N GLY A 51 23.37 2.61 -16.31
CA GLY A 51 22.74 1.43 -16.89
C GLY A 51 21.56 0.90 -16.07
N ARG A 52 21.15 -0.35 -16.35
CA ARG A 52 20.07 -1.03 -15.65
C ARG A 52 20.64 -2.07 -14.69
N LEU A 53 20.21 -2.04 -13.43
CA LEU A 53 20.61 -3.00 -12.42
C LEU A 53 19.46 -3.98 -12.17
N PHE A 54 19.67 -5.25 -12.48
CA PHE A 54 18.70 -6.30 -12.19
C PHE A 54 18.52 -6.46 -10.67
N PHE A 55 17.29 -6.74 -10.24
CA PHE A 55 16.99 -7.17 -8.88
C PHE A 55 16.01 -8.35 -8.89
N ARG A 56 16.19 -9.22 -7.90
CA ARG A 56 15.26 -10.29 -7.53
C ARG A 56 15.05 -10.22 -6.03
N GLN A 57 13.80 -10.15 -5.58
CA GLN A 57 13.49 -10.01 -4.17
C GLN A 57 12.30 -10.87 -3.78
N VAL A 58 12.45 -11.58 -2.67
CA VAL A 58 11.37 -12.38 -2.09
C VAL A 58 10.76 -11.58 -0.94
N LEU A 59 9.45 -11.38 -0.98
CA LEU A 59 8.70 -10.61 -0.01
C LEU A 59 7.50 -11.40 0.50
N ASN A 60 7.24 -11.30 1.80
CA ASN A 60 6.01 -11.80 2.39
C ASN A 60 4.99 -10.68 2.37
N ALA A 61 3.86 -10.92 1.73
CA ALA A 61 2.77 -9.96 1.67
C ALA A 61 1.42 -10.71 1.62
N PRO A 62 0.33 -10.09 2.06
CA PRO A 62 -0.97 -10.74 2.03
C PRO A 62 -1.61 -10.73 0.63
N ASN A 63 -1.19 -9.81 -0.25
CA ASN A 63 -1.61 -9.77 -1.64
C ASN A 63 -0.51 -9.18 -2.53
N GLU A 64 -0.65 -9.36 -3.84
CA GLU A 64 0.31 -8.90 -4.84
C GLU A 64 0.52 -7.38 -4.78
N LYS A 65 -0.56 -6.61 -4.63
CA LYS A 65 -0.51 -5.14 -4.56
C LYS A 65 0.37 -4.65 -3.41
N MET A 66 0.24 -5.25 -2.24
CA MET A 66 1.06 -4.91 -1.08
C MET A 66 2.50 -5.37 -1.26
N ALA A 67 2.73 -6.52 -1.92
CA ALA A 67 4.08 -6.98 -2.26
C ALA A 67 4.80 -5.98 -3.18
N ILE A 68 4.09 -5.42 -4.17
CA ILE A 68 4.60 -4.40 -5.09
C ILE A 68 4.98 -3.12 -4.32
N GLU A 69 4.10 -2.62 -3.45
CA GLU A 69 4.40 -1.41 -2.66
C GLU A 69 5.61 -1.63 -1.73
N LEU A 70 5.68 -2.79 -1.06
CA LEU A 70 6.83 -3.16 -0.25
C LEU A 70 8.12 -3.24 -1.08
N ALA A 71 8.05 -3.77 -2.29
CA ALA A 71 9.19 -3.80 -3.20
C ALA A 71 9.67 -2.39 -3.56
N TYR A 72 8.75 -1.48 -3.92
CA TYR A 72 9.11 -0.09 -4.19
C TYR A 72 9.75 0.59 -2.98
N CYS A 73 9.22 0.40 -1.78
CA CYS A 73 9.81 0.94 -0.55
C CYS A 73 11.22 0.40 -0.30
N LEU A 74 11.41 -0.92 -0.38
CA LEU A 74 12.68 -1.57 -0.09
C LEU A 74 13.76 -1.24 -1.14
N ILE A 75 13.40 -1.30 -2.42
CA ILE A 75 14.31 -0.97 -3.52
C ILE A 75 14.62 0.52 -3.50
N GLY A 76 13.61 1.36 -3.29
CA GLY A 76 13.78 2.81 -3.18
C GLY A 76 14.75 3.18 -2.06
N SER A 77 14.59 2.58 -0.87
CA SER A 77 15.48 2.81 0.27
C SER A 77 16.89 2.27 0.03
N ARG A 78 17.03 0.99 -0.35
CA ARG A 78 18.35 0.32 -0.47
C ARG A 78 19.16 0.81 -1.66
N LYS A 79 18.50 1.08 -2.80
CA LYS A 79 19.16 1.46 -4.05
C LYS A 79 19.08 2.96 -4.33
N ARG A 80 18.43 3.75 -3.47
CA ARG A 80 18.19 5.20 -3.64
C ARG A 80 17.58 5.50 -5.01
N ALA A 81 16.52 4.77 -5.34
CA ALA A 81 15.85 4.84 -6.64
C ALA A 81 14.45 5.42 -6.48
N LYS A 82 14.02 6.23 -7.46
CA LYS A 82 12.64 6.72 -7.53
C LYS A 82 11.73 5.62 -8.06
N ARG A 83 10.43 5.72 -7.75
CA ARG A 83 9.42 4.77 -8.25
C ARG A 83 9.41 4.67 -9.79
N THR A 84 9.61 5.80 -10.48
CA THR A 84 9.69 5.88 -11.95
C THR A 84 10.94 5.22 -12.54
N GLU A 85 11.95 4.96 -11.71
CA GLU A 85 13.21 4.31 -12.12
C GLU A 85 13.17 2.80 -11.89
N ILE A 86 12.13 2.27 -11.25
CA ILE A 86 11.99 0.85 -10.92
C ILE A 86 10.99 0.22 -11.89
N GLU A 87 11.48 -0.70 -12.73
CA GLU A 87 10.66 -1.50 -13.64
C GLU A 87 10.51 -2.91 -13.08
N LEU A 88 9.28 -3.30 -12.74
CA LEU A 88 8.94 -4.67 -12.40
C LEU A 88 8.65 -5.46 -13.68
N GLN A 89 9.26 -6.62 -13.85
CA GLN A 89 9.03 -7.50 -15.00
C GLN A 89 8.21 -8.74 -14.64
N LYS A 90 8.47 -9.31 -13.46
CA LYS A 90 7.86 -10.58 -13.07
C LYS A 90 7.46 -10.54 -11.61
N ILE A 91 6.28 -11.07 -11.33
CA ILE A 91 5.73 -11.20 -9.97
C ILE A 91 5.13 -12.61 -9.89
N GLU A 92 5.69 -13.45 -9.02
CA GLU A 92 5.23 -14.83 -8.84
C GLU A 92 4.85 -15.07 -7.39
N GLU A 93 3.66 -15.60 -7.16
CA GLU A 93 3.27 -16.13 -5.85
C GLU A 93 3.86 -17.51 -5.67
N VAL A 94 4.64 -17.71 -4.61
CA VAL A 94 5.18 -19.01 -4.20
C VAL A 94 4.22 -19.60 -3.19
N GLN A 95 3.51 -20.65 -3.59
CA GLN A 95 2.75 -21.48 -2.66
C GLN A 95 3.74 -22.44 -1.99
N GLU A 96 3.87 -22.35 -0.66
CA GLU A 96 4.57 -23.39 0.10
C GLU A 96 3.73 -24.67 -0.01
N THR A 97 4.30 -25.69 -0.66
CA THR A 97 3.72 -27.04 -0.77
C THR A 97 4.05 -27.84 0.48
#